data_AF-A0A8K0UHL2-F1
#
_entry.id   AF-A0A8K0UHL2-F1
#
_cell.length_a   1.000
_cell.length_b   1.000
_cell.length_c   1.000
_cell.angle_alpha   90.00
_cell.angle_beta   90.00
_cell.angle_gamma   90.00
#
_symmetry.space_group_name_H-M   'P 1'
#
loop_
_entity.id
_entity.type
_entity.pdbx_description
1 polymer ?
#
loop_
_entity_poly.entity_id
_entity_poly.type
_entity_poly.pdbx_seq_one_letter_code
_entity_poly.pdbx_strand_id
1 'polypeptide(L)'
;VPCERIFSSGGETSTERRNRLGPQLLEALQVLKFQLRQEHLTFTDELVAREEDYQIEIVGGVSDHAIKELIAAQRIDELKELIANAKES
;
A
#
# COMPACT_ATOMS: atom_id res chain seq x y z
N VAL A 1 -19.83 11.69 -23.21
CA VAL A 1 -18.41 12.16 -23.12
C VAL A 1 -17.81 11.63 -21.82
N PRO A 2 -16.53 11.17 -21.74
CA PRO A 2 -15.97 10.57 -20.51
C PRO A 2 -16.07 11.51 -19.29
N CYS A 3 -15.94 12.81 -19.56
CA CYS A 3 -16.04 13.89 -18.59
C CYS A 3 -17.41 13.88 -17.87
N GLU A 4 -18.53 13.71 -18.57
CA GLU A 4 -19.89 13.76 -17.98
C GLU A 4 -20.11 12.69 -16.90
N ARG A 5 -19.48 11.51 -17.05
CA ARG A 5 -19.61 10.40 -16.09
C ARG A 5 -18.80 10.65 -14.81
N ILE A 6 -17.71 11.43 -14.89
CA ILE A 6 -16.90 11.83 -13.74
C ILE A 6 -17.58 13.00 -12.99
N PHE A 7 -18.26 13.89 -13.71
CA PHE A 7 -18.93 15.07 -13.15
C PHE A 7 -20.31 14.78 -12.52
N SER A 8 -20.96 13.66 -12.86
CA SER A 8 -22.27 13.29 -12.30
C SER A 8 -22.27 13.10 -10.77
N SER A 9 -21.13 12.72 -10.18
CA SER A 9 -21.01 12.51 -8.73
C SER A 9 -20.93 13.82 -7.93
N GLY A 10 -20.86 14.99 -8.57
CA GLY A 10 -20.77 16.30 -7.90
C GLY A 10 -22.12 16.88 -7.47
N GLY A 11 -23.23 16.21 -7.80
CA GLY A 11 -24.59 16.71 -7.53
C GLY A 11 -24.90 16.87 -6.04
N GLU A 12 -24.46 15.94 -5.18
CA GLU A 12 -24.69 16.04 -3.74
C GLU A 12 -24.00 17.28 -3.13
N THR A 13 -22.75 17.52 -3.53
CA THR A 13 -21.91 18.62 -3.02
C THR A 13 -22.28 19.97 -3.62
N SER A 14 -22.79 19.99 -4.86
CA SER A 14 -23.14 21.23 -5.59
C SER A 14 -24.59 21.67 -5.37
N THR A 15 -25.55 20.73 -5.36
CA THR A 15 -26.99 21.04 -5.35
C THR A 15 -27.70 20.68 -4.04
N GLU A 16 -27.41 19.53 -3.42
CA GLU A 16 -28.19 19.06 -2.26
C GLU A 16 -27.80 19.76 -0.95
N ARG A 17 -26.52 20.02 -0.71
CA ARG A 17 -26.06 20.70 0.52
C ARG A 17 -26.02 22.23 0.44
N ARG A 18 -26.39 22.84 -0.70
CA ARG A 18 -26.29 24.31 -0.95
C ARG A 18 -24.95 24.92 -0.50
N ASN A 19 -23.85 24.16 -0.62
CA ASN A 19 -22.53 24.75 -0.46
C ASN A 19 -22.39 25.72 -1.64
N ARG A 20 -22.37 27.03 -1.39
CA ARG A 20 -22.25 28.08 -2.43
C ARG A 20 -20.86 28.08 -3.07
N LEU A 21 -20.38 26.92 -3.48
CA LEU A 21 -19.14 26.74 -4.19
C LEU A 21 -19.37 27.26 -5.60
N GLY A 22 -18.61 28.27 -6.00
CA GLY A 22 -18.65 28.77 -7.36
C GLY A 22 -18.28 27.66 -8.36
N PRO A 23 -18.74 27.76 -9.62
CA PRO A 23 -18.50 26.73 -10.64
C PRO A 23 -17.01 26.44 -10.85
N GLN A 24 -16.16 27.46 -10.78
CA GLN A 24 -14.70 27.32 -10.91
C GLN A 24 -14.07 26.49 -9.79
N LEU A 25 -14.55 26.66 -8.55
CA LEU A 25 -14.06 25.91 -7.39
C LEU A 25 -14.49 24.45 -7.47
N LEU A 26 -15.71 24.18 -7.90
CA LEU A 26 -16.20 22.81 -8.13
C LEU A 26 -15.40 22.08 -9.20
N GLU A 27 -15.07 22.77 -10.29
CA GLU A 27 -14.25 22.20 -11.36
C GLU A 27 -12.85 21.86 -10.86
N ALA A 28 -12.18 22.77 -10.14
CA ALA A 28 -10.88 22.52 -9.53
C ALA A 28 -10.91 21.33 -8.55
N LEU A 29 -11.95 21.25 -7.71
CA LEU A 29 -12.12 20.13 -6.77
C LEU A 29 -12.35 18.80 -7.48
N GLN A 30 -13.09 18.79 -8.58
CA GLN A 30 -13.35 17.55 -9.31
C GLN A 30 -12.09 17.05 -10.04
N VAL A 31 -11.28 17.96 -10.59
CA VAL A 31 -9.96 17.64 -11.15
C VAL A 31 -9.04 17.08 -10.07
N LEU A 32 -8.97 17.73 -8.90
CA LEU A 32 -8.17 17.26 -7.77
C LEU A 32 -8.62 15.87 -7.27
N LYS A 33 -9.93 15.66 -7.14
CA LYS A 33 -10.50 14.35 -6.76
C LYS A 33 -10.11 13.28 -7.77
N PHE A 34 -10.12 13.60 -9.06
CA PHE A 34 -9.72 12.66 -10.10
C PHE A 34 -8.23 12.33 -10.02
N GLN A 35 -7.36 13.32 -9.87
CA GLN A 35 -5.92 13.13 -9.72
C GLN A 35 -5.60 12.20 -8.53
N LEU A 36 -6.18 12.47 -7.35
CA LEU A 36 -6.00 11.63 -6.16
C LEU A 36 -6.52 10.20 -6.33
N ARG A 37 -7.57 9.99 -7.14
CA ARG A 37 -8.07 8.65 -7.47
C ARG A 37 -7.13 7.92 -8.43
N GLN A 38 -6.56 8.63 -9.39
CA GLN A 38 -5.61 8.06 -10.37
C GLN A 38 -4.26 7.74 -9.75
N GLU A 39 -3.84 8.50 -8.74
CA GLU A 39 -2.59 8.28 -8.02
C GLU A 39 -2.56 6.98 -7.22
N HIS A 40 -3.65 6.19 -7.19
CA HIS A 40 -3.73 4.88 -6.55
C HIS A 40 -2.97 4.90 -5.22
N LEU A 41 -3.52 5.61 -4.23
CA LEU A 41 -2.98 5.63 -2.86
C LEU A 41 -3.00 4.20 -2.30
N THR A 42 -1.98 3.41 -2.63
CA THR A 42 -1.86 2.04 -2.15
C THR A 42 -1.07 2.07 -0.85
N PHE A 43 -1.80 2.21 0.26
CA PHE A 43 -1.21 2.15 1.60
C PHE A 43 -0.69 0.75 1.98
N THR A 44 -0.96 -0.25 1.14
CA THR A 44 -0.67 -1.67 1.39
C THR A 44 0.11 -2.32 0.26
N ASP A 45 0.64 -1.58 -0.71
CA ASP A 45 1.37 -2.17 -1.85
C ASP A 45 2.65 -2.90 -1.37
N GLU A 46 3.25 -2.41 -0.29
CA GLU A 46 4.41 -3.04 0.35
C GLU A 46 4.02 -4.23 1.25
N LEU A 47 2.73 -4.42 1.52
CA LEU A 47 2.22 -5.52 2.35
C LEU A 47 1.74 -6.72 1.52
N VAL A 48 2.01 -6.73 0.20
CA VAL A 48 1.65 -7.84 -0.68
C VAL A 48 2.53 -9.04 -0.33
N ALA A 49 1.97 -9.97 0.44
CA ALA A 49 2.61 -11.23 0.78
C ALA A 49 2.87 -12.04 -0.49
N ARG A 50 4.14 -12.31 -0.80
CA ARG A 50 4.57 -13.12 -1.94
C ARG A 50 4.57 -14.58 -1.53
N GLU A 51 4.35 -15.50 -2.48
CA GLU A 51 4.45 -16.93 -2.21
C GLU A 51 5.84 -17.32 -1.67
N GLU A 52 6.87 -16.58 -2.09
CA GLU A 52 8.26 -16.67 -1.61
C GLU A 52 8.39 -16.39 -0.10
N ASP A 53 7.58 -15.48 0.45
CA ASP A 53 7.58 -15.15 1.89
C ASP A 53 7.08 -16.35 2.73
N TYR A 54 6.34 -17.27 2.10
CA TYR A 54 5.85 -18.51 2.69
C TYR A 54 6.72 -19.73 2.36
N GLN A 55 7.77 -19.58 1.54
CA GLN A 55 8.70 -20.66 1.24
C GLN A 55 9.67 -20.86 2.41
N ILE A 56 9.30 -21.78 3.28
CA ILE A 56 10.15 -22.28 4.34
C ILE A 56 11.09 -23.35 3.74
N GLU A 57 12.00 -22.95 2.83
CA GLU A 57 13.14 -23.79 2.44
C GLU A 57 14.15 -23.81 3.59
N ILE A 58 13.92 -24.73 4.54
CA ILE A 58 14.74 -24.88 5.74
C ILE A 58 16.09 -25.50 5.38
N VAL A 59 17.19 -24.74 5.52
CA VAL A 59 18.54 -25.30 5.63
C VAL A 59 18.97 -25.20 7.08
N GLY A 60 18.90 -26.30 7.83
CA GLY A 60 19.36 -26.34 9.23
C GLY A 60 18.50 -25.58 10.24
N GLY A 61 17.18 -25.49 10.01
CA GLY A 61 16.20 -24.86 10.90
C GLY A 61 15.86 -23.40 10.56
N VAL A 62 16.53 -22.81 9.57
CA VAL A 62 16.35 -21.41 9.15
C VAL A 62 16.13 -21.32 7.64
N SER A 63 15.20 -20.48 7.18
CA SER A 63 14.98 -20.21 5.75
C SER A 63 16.10 -19.36 5.17
N ASP A 64 16.61 -19.73 3.99
CA ASP A 64 17.66 -18.98 3.25
C ASP A 64 17.23 -17.53 2.95
N HIS A 65 15.92 -17.31 2.74
CA HIS A 65 15.37 -15.97 2.54
C HIS A 65 15.56 -15.09 3.78
N ALA A 66 15.22 -15.60 4.97
CA ALA A 66 15.38 -14.89 6.23
C ALA A 66 16.85 -14.53 6.52
N ILE A 67 17.79 -15.41 6.14
CA ILE A 67 19.22 -15.13 6.26
C ILE A 67 19.62 -13.97 5.36
N LYS A 68 19.23 -14.01 4.08
CA LYS A 68 19.56 -12.97 3.10
C LYS A 68 18.96 -11.62 3.47
N GLU A 69 17.71 -11.59 3.94
CA GLU A 69 17.02 -10.38 4.36
C GLU A 69 17.69 -9.74 5.58
N LEU A 70 17.97 -10.52 6.63
CA LEU A 70 18.61 -10.01 7.85
C LEU A 70 20.05 -9.53 7.60
N ILE A 71 20.78 -10.17 6.68
CA ILE A 71 22.08 -9.68 6.22
C ILE A 71 21.96 -8.35 5.48
N ALA A 72 21.01 -8.24 4.54
CA ALA A 72 20.78 -7.01 3.78
C ALA A 72 20.34 -5.84 4.68
N ALA A 73 19.54 -6.12 5.72
CA ALA A 73 19.10 -5.16 6.72
C ALA A 73 20.15 -4.86 7.82
N GLN A 74 21.31 -5.53 7.80
CA GLN A 74 22.34 -5.48 8.86
C GLN A 74 21.83 -5.84 10.26
N ARG A 75 20.75 -6.63 10.36
CA ARG A 75 20.12 -7.08 11.61
C ARG A 75 20.78 -8.36 12.11
N ILE A 76 22.08 -8.29 12.40
CA ILE A 76 22.91 -9.46 12.74
C ILE A 76 22.51 -10.09 14.07
N ASP A 77 22.03 -9.31 15.03
CA ASP A 77 21.66 -9.83 16.36
C ASP A 77 20.40 -10.69 16.30
N GLU A 78 19.42 -10.31 15.49
CA GLU A 78 18.21 -11.10 15.25
C GLU A 78 18.51 -12.38 14.47
N LEU A 79 19.45 -12.32 13.51
CA LEU A 79 19.92 -13.52 12.83
C LEU A 79 20.57 -14.51 13.81
N LYS A 80 21.35 -14.03 14.79
CA LYS A 80 21.94 -14.89 15.83
C LYS A 80 20.86 -15.52 16.70
N GLU A 81 19.87 -14.74 17.12
CA GLU A 81 18.74 -15.22 17.93
C GLU A 81 17.94 -16.29 17.18
N LEU A 82 17.67 -16.06 15.90
CA LEU A 82 16.93 -16.98 15.04
C LEU A 82 17.70 -18.30 14.84
N ILE A 83 19.02 -18.24 14.68
CA ILE A 83 19.89 -19.45 14.62
C ILE A 83 19.95 -20.18 15.97
N ALA A 84 19.93 -19.46 17.10
CA ALA A 84 19.92 -20.07 18.43
C ALA A 84 18.62 -20.84 18.68
N ASN A 85 17.47 -20.21 18.39
CA ASN A 85 16.15 -20.82 18.54
C ASN A 85 15.97 -22.05 17.63
N ALA A 86 16.54 -22.02 16.43
CA ALA A 86 16.52 -23.15 15.49
C ALA A 86 17.33 -24.37 15.97
N LYS A 87 18.31 -24.19 16.86
CA LYS A 87 19.11 -25.29 17.44
C LYS A 87 18.51 -25.89 18.71
N GLU A 88 17.54 -25.21 19.33
CA GLU A 88 16.87 -25.65 20.55
C GLU A 88 15.61 -26.50 20.29
N SER A 89 15.17 -26.65 19.03
CA SER A 89 14.13 -27.59 18.58
C SER A 89 14.71 -28.84 17.95
#